data_AF-A0A6G4A6S8-F1
#
_entry.id   AF-A0A6G4A6S8-F1
#
_cell.length_a   1.000
_cell.length_b   1.000
_cell.length_c   1.000
_cell.angle_alpha   90.00
_cell.angle_beta   90.00
_cell.angle_gamma   90.00
#
_symmetry.space_group_name_H-M   'P 1'
#
loop_
_entity.id
_entity.type
_entity.pdbx_description
1 polymer ?
#
loop_
_entity_poly.entity_id
_entity_poly.type
_entity_poly.pdbx_seq_one_letter_code
_entity_poly.pdbx_strand_id
1 'polypeptide(L)' 'MGIAQGTLSEIEAGKAKPSFDMIYEIKKHFDIDLDWLIMGDIYEEHNSIEYELLQKFRNLDPLIRNEVLEFKILRVKKDK' A
#
# COMPACT_ATOMS: atom_id res chain seq x y z
N MET A 1 -3.88 -20.36 0.00
CA MET A 1 -5.08 -19.49 -0.11
C MET A 1 -6.40 -20.26 -0.33
N GLY A 2 -6.41 -21.58 -0.55
CA GLY A 2 -7.67 -22.37 -0.58
C GLY A 2 -8.62 -22.07 -1.75
N ILE A 3 -8.15 -21.33 -2.75
CA ILE A 3 -8.93 -20.93 -3.92
C ILE A 3 -8.73 -21.98 -5.01
N ALA A 4 -9.83 -22.42 -5.62
CA ALA A 4 -9.75 -23.33 -6.76
C ALA A 4 -9.06 -22.66 -7.95
N GLN A 5 -8.14 -23.36 -8.61
CA GLN A 5 -7.39 -22.82 -9.75
C GLN A 5 -8.29 -22.35 -10.89
N GLY A 6 -9.43 -23.03 -11.12
CA GLY A 6 -10.43 -22.59 -12.10
C GLY A 6 -10.99 -21.20 -11.78
N THR A 7 -11.35 -20.97 -10.52
CA THR A 7 -11.84 -19.66 -10.04
C THR A 7 -10.79 -18.57 -10.22
N LEU A 8 -9.53 -18.86 -9.89
CA LEU A 8 -8.45 -17.91 -10.08
C LEU A 8 -8.27 -17.56 -11.57
N SER A 9 -8.31 -18.56 -12.46
CA SER A 9 -8.15 -18.36 -13.89
C SER A 9 -9.29 -17.55 -14.51
N GLU A 10 -10.53 -17.72 -14.03
CA GLU A 10 -11.67 -16.89 -14.44
C GLU A 10 -11.52 -15.43 -13.99
N ILE A 11 -10.99 -15.20 -12.79
CA ILE A 11 -10.70 -13.87 -12.27
C ILE A 11 -9.59 -13.21 -13.10
N GLU A 12 -8.49 -13.90 -13.35
CA GLU A 12 -7.37 -13.41 -14.17
C GLU A 12 -7.79 -13.10 -15.61
N ALA A 13 -8.74 -13.87 -16.16
CA ALA A 13 -9.32 -13.63 -17.48
C ALA A 13 -10.39 -12.51 -17.49
N GLY A 14 -10.68 -11.87 -16.35
CA GLY A 14 -11.69 -10.82 -16.22
C GLY A 14 -13.14 -11.33 -16.31
N LYS A 15 -13.35 -12.64 -16.25
CA LYS A 15 -14.67 -13.29 -16.35
C LYS A 15 -15.41 -13.35 -15.02
N ALA A 16 -14.68 -13.27 -13.92
CA ALA A 16 -15.22 -13.25 -12.56
C ALA A 16 -14.58 -12.11 -11.75
N LYS A 17 -15.36 -11.52 -10.83
CA LYS A 17 -14.82 -10.57 -9.85
C LYS A 17 -14.49 -11.32 -8.55
N PRO A 18 -13.32 -11.07 -7.95
CA PRO A 18 -12.98 -11.65 -6.65
C PRO A 18 -13.96 -11.14 -5.56
N SER A 19 -14.26 -11.98 -4.57
CA SER A 19 -15.03 -11.55 -3.40
C SER A 19 -14.17 -10.69 -2.47
N PHE A 20 -14.80 -9.89 -1.61
CA PHE A 20 -14.07 -9.08 -0.62
C PHE A 20 -13.18 -9.96 0.29
N ASP A 21 -13.68 -11.10 0.76
CA ASP A 21 -12.90 -12.03 1.60
C ASP A 21 -11.65 -12.54 0.88
N MET A 22 -11.77 -12.81 -0.43
CA MET A 22 -10.63 -13.22 -1.25
C MET A 22 -9.61 -12.08 -1.40
N ILE A 23 -10.07 -10.86 -1.66
CA ILE A 23 -9.19 -9.67 -1.76
C ILE A 23 -8.45 -9.47 -0.42
N TYR A 24 -9.15 -9.62 0.72
CA TYR A 24 -8.57 -9.49 2.04
C TYR A 24 -7.53 -10.59 2.34
N GLU A 25 -7.80 -11.84 1.95
CA GLU A 25 -6.83 -12.93 2.10
C GLU A 25 -5.60 -12.73 1.20
N ILE A 26 -5.76 -12.20 -0.02
CA ILE A 26 -4.65 -11.82 -0.89
C ILE A 26 -3.81 -10.73 -0.22
N LYS A 27 -4.45 -9.68 0.31
CA LYS A 27 -3.78 -8.62 1.07
C LYS A 27 -2.93 -9.21 2.20
N LYS A 28 -3.51 -10.07 3.02
CA LYS A 28 -2.86 -10.68 4.18
C LYS A 28 -1.74 -11.64 3.79
N HIS A 29 -1.92 -12.40 2.71
CA HIS A 29 -0.97 -13.41 2.27
C HIS A 29 0.30 -12.78 1.67
N PHE A 30 0.15 -11.71 0.89
CA PHE A 30 1.25 -11.01 0.23
C PHE A 30 1.74 -9.76 0.97
N ASP A 31 1.08 -9.39 2.07
CA ASP A 31 1.30 -8.16 2.84
C ASP A 31 1.34 -6.90 1.96
N ILE A 32 0.34 -6.78 1.08
CA ILE A 32 0.22 -5.68 0.12
C ILE A 32 -0.81 -4.64 0.56
N ASP A 33 -0.70 -3.46 -0.05
CA ASP A 33 -1.68 -2.40 0.13
C ASP A 33 -3.00 -2.75 -0.58
N LEU A 34 -4.13 -2.45 0.08
CA LEU A 34 -5.45 -2.80 -0.43
C LEU A 34 -5.93 -1.82 -1.51
N ASP A 35 -5.55 -0.54 -1.38
CA ASP A 35 -5.92 0.49 -2.34
C ASP A 35 -5.18 0.23 -3.67
N TRP A 36 -3.89 -0.13 -3.60
CA TRP A 36 -3.12 -0.62 -4.76
C TRP A 36 -3.80 -1.82 -5.45
N LEU A 37 -4.23 -2.82 -4.66
CA LEU A 37 -4.82 -4.05 -5.20
C LEU A 37 -6.16 -3.81 -5.92
N ILE A 38 -6.97 -2.86 -5.44
CA ILE A 38 -8.33 -2.62 -5.95
C ILE A 38 -8.34 -1.55 -7.04
N MET A 39 -7.70 -0.41 -6.77
CA MET A 39 -7.74 0.74 -7.68
C MET A 39 -6.78 0.57 -8.84
N GLY A 40 -5.75 -0.27 -8.67
CA GLY A 40 -4.68 -0.41 -9.67
C GLY A 40 -3.93 0.91 -9.90
N ASP A 41 -4.14 1.90 -9.01
CA ASP A 41 -3.54 3.21 -9.16
C ASP A 41 -2.04 3.06 -9.02
N ILE A 42 -1.43 3.27 -10.19
CA ILE A 42 -0.03 3.42 -10.49
C ILE A 42 0.54 4.29 -9.36
N TYR A 43 1.41 3.71 -8.53
CA TYR A 43 2.34 4.56 -7.76
C TYR A 43 2.89 5.55 -8.77
N GLU A 44 2.60 6.86 -8.63
CA GLU A 44 3.39 7.86 -9.32
C GLU A 44 4.83 7.41 -9.14
N GLU A 45 5.59 7.21 -10.22
CA GLU A 45 6.93 6.65 -10.15
C GLU A 45 7.71 7.44 -9.11
N HIS A 46 7.79 6.89 -7.89
CA HIS A 46 8.51 7.54 -6.83
C HIS A 46 9.95 7.51 -7.30
N ASN A 47 10.53 8.70 -7.44
CA ASN A 47 11.97 8.75 -7.66
C ASN A 47 12.66 7.98 -6.53
N SER A 48 13.88 7.51 -6.78
CA SER A 48 14.60 6.63 -5.85
C SER A 48 14.69 7.18 -4.42
N ILE A 49 14.68 8.51 -4.26
CA ILE A 49 14.73 9.19 -2.95
C ILE A 49 13.39 9.08 -2.23
N GLU A 50 12.28 9.30 -2.92
CA GLU A 50 10.95 9.15 -2.33
C GLU A 50 10.68 7.72 -1.87
N TYR A 51 11.07 6.74 -2.69
CA TYR A 51 10.97 5.33 -2.33
C TYR A 51 11.81 5.00 -1.08
N GLU A 52 13.07 5.44 -1.04
CA GLU A 52 13.95 5.25 0.11
C GLU A 52 13.37 5.90 1.38
N LEU A 53 12.83 7.11 1.27
CA LEU A 53 12.20 7.82 2.38
C LEU A 53 10.99 7.05 2.92
N LEU A 54 10.09 6.60 2.04
CA LEU A 54 8.91 5.84 2.41
C LEU A 54 9.27 4.53 3.11
N GLN A 55 10.26 3.81 2.57
CA GLN A 55 10.74 2.57 3.18
C GLN A 55 11.33 2.80 4.58
N LYS A 56 12.17 3.84 4.73
CA LYS A 56 12.71 4.21 6.05
C LYS A 56 11.59 4.60 7.01
N PHE A 57 10.64 5.43 6.58
CA PHE A 57 9.54 5.93 7.41
C PHE A 57 8.58 4.82 7.88
N ARG A 58 8.25 3.85 7.01
CA ARG A 58 7.41 2.69 7.36
C ARG A 58 8.03 1.82 8.45
N ASN A 59 9.36 1.74 8.47
CA ASN A 59 10.12 0.95 9.44
C ASN A 59 10.45 1.71 10.74
N LEU A 60 10.07 2.98 10.86
CA LEU A 60 10.26 3.74 12.10
C LEU A 60 9.27 3.28 13.19
N ASP A 61 9.75 3.35 14.42
CA ASP A 61 8.92 3.23 15.62
C ASP A 61 7.77 4.27 15.58
N PRO A 62 6.55 3.92 16.02
CA PRO A 62 5.41 4.83 15.98
C PRO A 62 5.63 6.18 16.67
N LEU A 63 6.41 6.23 17.76
CA LEU A 63 6.72 7.47 18.45
C LEU A 63 7.60 8.38 17.58
N ILE A 64 8.66 7.81 17.01
CA ILE A 64 9.58 8.53 16.11
C ILE A 64 8.85 8.98 14.83
N ARG A 65 7.92 8.15 14.33
CA ARG A 65 7.07 8.51 13.20
C ARG A 65 6.26 9.78 13.48
N ASN A 66 5.68 9.90 14.67
CA ASN A 66 4.92 11.08 15.08
C ASN A 66 5.82 12.31 15.19
N GLU A 67 7.02 12.18 15.77
CA GLU A 67 7.99 13.30 15.84
C GLU A 67 8.38 13.80 14.44
N VAL A 68 8.62 12.90 13.48
CA VAL A 68 8.92 13.26 12.08
C VAL A 68 7.78 14.02 11.42
N LEU A 69 6.53 13.61 11.67
CA LEU A 69 5.34 14.29 11.15
C LEU A 69 5.18 15.70 11.77
N GLU A 70 5.41 15.83 13.07
CA GLU A 70 5.39 17.12 13.77
C GLU A 70 6.45 18.09 13.23
N PHE A 71 7.64 17.58 12.90
CA PHE A 71 8.74 18.40 12.36
C PHE A 71 8.40 19.06 11.02
N LYS A 72 7.62 18.37 10.16
CA LYS A 72 7.18 18.91 8.85
C LYS A 72 6.21 20.08 9.03
N ILE A 73 5.33 20.03 10.03
CA ILE A 73 4.35 21.10 10.33
C ILE A 73 5.07 22.37 10.83
N LEU A 74 6.18 22.21 11.55
CA LEU A 74 6.94 23.34 12.12
C LEU A 74 7.72 24.15 11.08
N ARG A 75 8.24 23.52 10.02
CA ARG A 75 8.94 24.25 8.94
C ARG A 75 8.00 25.04 8.04
N VAL A 76 6.83 24.50 7.67
CA VAL A 76 5.83 25.22 6.86
C VAL A 76 5.28 26.45 7.58
N LYS A 77 5.22 26.44 8.92
CA LYS A 77 4.80 27.60 9.73
C LYS A 77 5.87 28.69 9.86
N LYS A 78 7.15 28.38 9.58
CA LYS A 78 8.26 29.33 9.73
C LYS A 78 8.48 30.19 8.47
N ASP A 79 7.93 29.75 7.34
CA ASP A 79 7.97 30.44 6.04
C ASP A 79 6.68 31.25 5.74
N LYS A 80 5.81 31.44 6.74
CA LYS A 80 4.68 32.38 6.73
C LYS A 80 4.89 33.46 7.78
#